data_AF-A2F210-F1
#
_entry.id   AF-A2F210-F1
#
_cell.length_a   1.000
_cell.length_b   1.000
_cell.length_c   1.000
_cell.angle_alpha   90.00
_cell.angle_beta   90.00
_cell.angle_gamma   90.00
#
_symmetry.space_group_name_H-M   'P 1'
#
loop_
_entity.id
_entity.type
_entity.pdbx_description
1 polymer ?
#
loop_
_entity_poly.entity_id
_entity_poly.type
_entity_poly.pdbx_seq_one_letter_code
_entity_poly.pdbx_strand_id
1 'polypeptide(L)'
;MGHIVHPKRKTKAMHNILLHERRRLSARQMLGACIMTGMPYTKGARFLSLCGTKPPVKSGVMRQQRFCDDKIRRLKSISLMLSRKSFSGYLSIDARWTHRRNSPSCTVTALDAVTKRVLACVNINHIGGNRQHAQYSGASNNMESAGTRIILKQLKKYNILKDVKEIIKDRDNKSVSVFKEFGVSHLERFDPGHVSKNISKDFTKFSASHKTVEVFNDKTQKIEKIERPFWGLNASLSMWLWSCFAEENIDKRTKMWENCVYHYVGNHSFCEPHNYKCFEWQKGVNSIQLQFMLYDWVHKWTPIVSKVSSIGSTCMNEAFNSKIACYLDKS
;
A
#
# COMPACT_ATOMS: atom_id res chain seq x y z
N MET A 1 -87.33 -23.31 -15.41
CA MET A 1 -86.51 -23.20 -14.18
C MET A 1 -85.08 -23.61 -14.52
N GLY A 2 -84.18 -22.64 -14.70
CA GLY A 2 -82.78 -22.90 -15.04
C GLY A 2 -81.92 -22.91 -13.77
N HIS A 3 -81.23 -24.03 -13.51
CA HIS A 3 -80.28 -24.12 -12.40
C HIS A 3 -78.97 -23.41 -12.75
N ILE A 4 -78.69 -22.31 -12.05
CA ILE A 4 -77.36 -21.67 -12.06
C ILE A 4 -76.45 -22.48 -11.13
N VAL A 5 -75.47 -23.17 -11.71
CA VAL A 5 -74.41 -23.84 -10.98
C VAL A 5 -73.31 -22.82 -10.66
N HIS A 6 -73.18 -22.43 -9.39
CA HIS A 6 -72.02 -21.66 -8.93
C HIS A 6 -70.76 -22.53 -8.93
N PRO A 7 -69.66 -22.14 -9.60
CA PRO A 7 -68.42 -22.89 -9.52
C PRO A 7 -67.77 -22.69 -8.14
N LYS A 8 -67.64 -23.79 -7.40
CA LYS A 8 -66.95 -23.88 -6.11
C LYS A 8 -65.45 -23.53 -6.27
N ARG A 9 -64.99 -22.59 -5.43
CA ARG A 9 -63.63 -22.37 -4.90
C ARG A 9 -62.48 -23.08 -5.65
N LYS A 10 -61.84 -22.37 -6.60
CA LYS A 10 -60.46 -22.66 -7.08
C LYS A 10 -59.46 -21.56 -6.69
N THR A 11 -59.54 -21.01 -5.48
CA THR A 11 -58.67 -19.87 -5.08
C THR A 11 -57.49 -20.22 -4.17
N LYS A 12 -57.40 -21.43 -3.60
CA LYS A 12 -56.24 -21.81 -2.75
C LYS A 12 -55.03 -22.35 -3.54
N ALA A 13 -55.27 -23.05 -4.66
CA ALA A 13 -54.18 -23.66 -5.43
C ALA A 13 -53.37 -22.62 -6.25
N MET A 14 -54.03 -21.59 -6.80
CA MET A 14 -53.33 -20.55 -7.58
C MET A 14 -52.55 -19.55 -6.71
N HIS A 15 -52.91 -19.37 -5.44
CA HIS A 15 -52.14 -18.52 -4.53
C HIS A 15 -50.78 -19.15 -4.17
N ASN A 16 -50.71 -20.48 -4.11
CA ASN A 16 -49.45 -21.20 -3.87
C ASN A 16 -48.57 -21.34 -5.12
N ILE A 17 -49.10 -21.10 -6.32
CA ILE A 17 -48.33 -21.13 -7.58
C ILE A 17 -47.66 -19.77 -7.85
N LEU A 18 -48.22 -18.66 -7.33
CA LEU A 18 -47.65 -17.31 -7.44
C LEU A 18 -46.69 -16.94 -6.31
N LEU A 19 -46.72 -17.66 -5.19
CA LEU A 19 -45.67 -17.61 -4.19
C LEU A 19 -44.69 -18.75 -4.49
N HIS A 20 -43.76 -18.50 -5.43
CA HIS A 20 -42.47 -19.18 -5.35
C HIS A 20 -42.01 -19.01 -3.90
N GLU A 21 -42.07 -20.07 -3.09
CA GLU A 21 -41.58 -20.04 -1.72
C GLU A 21 -40.11 -19.64 -1.82
N ARG A 22 -39.84 -18.34 -1.64
CA ARG A 22 -38.50 -17.79 -1.80
C ARG A 22 -37.62 -18.57 -0.85
N ARG A 23 -36.78 -19.45 -1.40
CA ARG A 23 -35.88 -20.33 -0.65
C ARG A 23 -35.13 -19.44 0.33
N ARG A 24 -35.27 -19.70 1.63
CA ARG A 24 -34.56 -18.94 2.66
C ARG A 24 -33.12 -19.45 2.70
N LEU A 25 -32.15 -18.56 2.55
CA LEU A 25 -30.75 -18.92 2.70
C LEU A 25 -30.45 -19.27 4.17
N SER A 26 -29.63 -20.29 4.42
CA SER A 26 -29.27 -20.63 5.80
C SER A 26 -28.37 -19.57 6.43
N ALA A 27 -28.45 -19.42 7.76
CA ALA A 27 -27.60 -18.50 8.50
C ALA A 27 -26.10 -18.78 8.31
N ARG A 28 -25.72 -20.05 8.15
CA ARG A 28 -24.34 -20.49 7.90
C ARG A 28 -23.85 -20.10 6.50
N GLN A 29 -24.68 -20.28 5.48
CA GLN A 29 -24.36 -19.84 4.11
C GLN A 29 -24.24 -18.31 4.03
N MET A 30 -25.14 -17.59 4.69
CA MET A 30 -25.08 -16.13 4.78
C MET A 30 -23.79 -15.66 5.49
N LEU A 31 -23.43 -16.29 6.61
CA LEU A 31 -22.18 -15.99 7.32
C LEU A 31 -20.96 -16.25 6.42
N GLY A 32 -20.91 -17.40 5.74
CA GLY A 32 -19.86 -17.73 4.79
C GLY A 32 -19.75 -16.69 3.67
N ALA A 33 -20.88 -16.30 3.07
CA ALA A 33 -20.92 -15.26 2.05
C ALA A 33 -20.41 -13.90 2.57
N CYS A 34 -20.83 -13.48 3.76
CA CYS A 34 -20.35 -12.26 4.41
C CYS A 34 -18.83 -12.30 4.64
N ILE A 35 -18.28 -13.42 5.12
CA ILE A 35 -16.84 -13.58 5.35
C ILE A 35 -16.06 -13.61 4.03
N MET A 36 -16.57 -14.24 2.97
CA MET A 36 -15.84 -14.30 1.69
C MET A 36 -15.84 -12.96 0.96
N THR A 37 -16.96 -12.24 1.02
CA THR A 37 -17.15 -10.98 0.29
C THR A 37 -16.71 -9.75 1.07
N GLY A 38 -16.69 -9.83 2.41
CA GLY A 38 -16.59 -8.66 3.28
C GLY A 38 -17.83 -7.78 3.25
N MET A 39 -18.99 -8.30 2.84
CA MET A 39 -20.24 -7.55 2.91
C MET A 39 -20.85 -7.67 4.32
N PRO A 40 -21.29 -6.56 4.93
CA PRO A 40 -22.07 -6.61 6.16
C PRO A 40 -23.40 -7.31 5.90
N TYR A 41 -23.96 -7.93 6.94
CA TYR A 41 -25.24 -8.63 6.87
C TYR A 41 -26.34 -7.82 6.18
N THR A 42 -26.43 -6.52 6.47
CA THR A 42 -27.47 -5.63 5.92
C THR A 42 -27.38 -5.50 4.40
N LYS A 43 -26.16 -5.37 3.85
CA LYS A 43 -25.94 -5.30 2.40
C LYS A 43 -26.22 -6.65 1.73
N GLY A 44 -25.72 -7.75 2.31
CA GLY A 44 -25.99 -9.08 1.77
C GLY A 44 -27.49 -9.43 1.81
N ALA A 45 -28.20 -9.04 2.87
CA ALA A 45 -29.64 -9.28 3.01
C ALA A 45 -30.46 -8.50 1.96
N ARG A 46 -30.07 -7.25 1.67
CA ARG A 46 -30.65 -6.46 0.58
C ARG A 46 -30.39 -7.11 -0.78
N PHE A 47 -29.15 -7.53 -1.05
CA PHE A 47 -28.79 -8.21 -2.30
C PHE A 47 -29.61 -9.49 -2.52
N LEU A 48 -29.70 -10.36 -1.51
CA LEU A 48 -30.51 -11.58 -1.60
C LEU A 48 -31.99 -11.25 -1.90
N SER A 49 -32.53 -10.22 -1.25
CA SER A 49 -33.91 -9.80 -1.44
C SER A 49 -34.19 -9.31 -2.86
N LEU A 50 -33.23 -8.60 -3.48
CA LEU A 50 -33.28 -8.18 -4.89
C LEU A 50 -33.23 -9.38 -5.84
N CYS A 51 -32.45 -10.41 -5.51
CA CYS A 51 -32.39 -11.66 -6.27
C CYS A 51 -33.55 -12.64 -5.96
N GLY A 52 -34.65 -12.17 -5.35
CA GLY A 52 -35.80 -13.03 -5.05
C GLY A 52 -35.57 -14.08 -3.95
N THR A 53 -34.47 -13.98 -3.19
CA THR A 53 -34.11 -14.93 -2.12
C THR A 53 -34.36 -14.32 -0.73
N LYS A 54 -34.98 -15.08 0.19
CA LYS A 54 -35.21 -14.57 1.56
C LYS A 54 -33.93 -14.67 2.40
N PRO A 55 -33.42 -13.57 2.98
CA PRO A 55 -32.27 -13.65 3.89
C PRO A 55 -32.65 -14.33 5.22
N PRO A 56 -31.70 -14.99 5.90
CA PRO A 56 -31.90 -15.47 7.28
C PRO A 56 -31.97 -14.28 8.25
N VAL A 57 -32.54 -14.49 9.44
CA VAL A 57 -32.60 -13.44 10.49
C VAL A 57 -31.19 -13.10 11.00
N LYS A 58 -30.91 -11.80 11.20
CA LYS A 58 -29.61 -11.28 11.69
C LYS A 58 -29.13 -12.01 12.95
N SER A 59 -30.00 -12.20 13.94
CA SER A 59 -29.67 -12.88 15.20
C SER A 59 -29.19 -14.32 14.99
N GLY A 60 -29.75 -15.03 14.01
CA GLY A 60 -29.31 -16.37 13.60
C GLY A 60 -27.91 -16.37 13.02
N VAL A 61 -27.59 -15.39 12.15
CA VAL A 61 -26.24 -15.22 11.58
C VAL A 61 -25.21 -14.87 12.66
N MET A 62 -25.54 -13.95 13.57
CA MET A 62 -24.65 -13.56 14.68
C MET A 62 -24.40 -14.72 15.66
N ARG A 63 -25.39 -15.61 15.87
CA ARG A 63 -25.20 -16.83 16.65
C ARG A 63 -24.22 -17.79 15.98
N GLN A 64 -24.32 -17.96 14.65
CA GLN A 64 -23.36 -18.77 13.89
C GLN A 64 -21.96 -18.17 13.87
N GLN A 65 -21.84 -16.84 13.88
CA GLN A 65 -20.56 -16.15 13.97
C GLN A 65 -19.86 -16.48 15.28
N ARG A 66 -20.56 -16.36 16.42
CA ARG A 66 -20.02 -16.72 17.74
C ARG A 66 -19.52 -18.15 17.81
N PHE A 67 -20.24 -19.10 17.19
CA PHE A 67 -19.80 -20.50 17.13
C PHE A 67 -18.53 -20.68 16.28
N CYS A 68 -18.35 -19.86 15.24
CA CYS A 68 -17.18 -19.92 14.36
C CYS A 68 -15.97 -19.14 14.90
N ASP A 69 -16.16 -18.19 15.81
CA ASP A 69 -15.12 -17.25 16.24
C ASP A 69 -13.88 -17.96 16.79
N ASP A 70 -14.04 -18.97 17.65
CA ASP A 70 -12.91 -19.72 18.21
C ASP A 70 -12.16 -20.51 17.14
N LYS A 71 -12.90 -21.09 16.19
CA LYS A 71 -12.30 -21.78 15.04
C LYS A 71 -11.50 -20.80 14.18
N ILE A 72 -12.03 -19.60 13.91
CA ILE A 72 -11.35 -18.55 13.15
C ILE A 72 -10.09 -18.08 13.90
N ARG A 73 -10.17 -17.86 15.21
CA ARG A 73 -9.01 -17.48 16.04
C ARG A 73 -7.92 -18.55 16.01
N ARG A 74 -8.30 -19.83 16.13
CA ARG A 74 -7.35 -20.95 16.03
C ARG A 74 -6.68 -21.01 14.66
N LEU A 75 -7.45 -20.89 13.58
CA LEU A 75 -6.93 -20.88 12.21
C LEU A 75 -6.00 -19.68 11.97
N LYS A 76 -6.34 -18.50 12.49
CA LYS A 76 -5.46 -17.32 12.48
C LYS A 76 -4.13 -17.62 13.17
N SER A 77 -4.15 -18.20 14.37
CA SER A 77 -2.91 -18.53 15.11
C SER A 77 -2.03 -19.53 14.37
N ILE A 78 -2.64 -20.58 13.78
CA ILE A 78 -1.92 -21.56 12.95
C ILE A 78 -1.31 -20.87 11.72
N SER A 79 -2.09 -20.06 11.01
CA SER A 79 -1.61 -19.34 9.82
C SER A 79 -0.45 -18.42 10.15
N LEU A 80 -0.53 -17.63 11.22
CA LEU A 80 0.56 -16.74 11.65
C LEU A 80 1.81 -17.53 12.05
N MET A 81 1.66 -18.68 12.72
CA MET A 81 2.78 -19.55 13.06
C MET A 81 3.48 -20.07 11.81
N LEU A 82 2.73 -20.54 10.82
CA LEU A 82 3.30 -21.01 9.55
C LEU A 82 3.99 -19.88 8.77
N SER A 83 3.37 -18.69 8.73
CA SER A 83 3.97 -17.51 8.09
C SER A 83 5.31 -17.13 8.73
N ARG A 84 5.39 -17.17 10.05
CA ARG A 84 6.62 -16.85 10.80
C ARG A 84 7.71 -17.89 10.62
N LYS A 85 7.35 -19.18 10.54
CA LYS A 85 8.32 -20.26 10.25
C LYS A 85 8.95 -20.12 8.87
N SER A 86 8.20 -19.61 7.89
CA SER A 86 8.67 -19.41 6.52
C SER A 86 9.13 -17.97 6.25
N PHE A 87 9.51 -17.22 7.28
CA PHE A 87 9.90 -15.82 7.12
C PHE A 87 11.22 -15.70 6.36
N SER A 88 11.26 -14.86 5.33
CA SER A 88 12.42 -14.66 4.45
C SER A 88 13.51 -13.74 5.01
N GLY A 89 13.19 -12.98 6.06
CA GLY A 89 14.03 -11.91 6.60
C GLY A 89 13.63 -10.51 6.12
N TYR A 90 12.79 -10.37 5.10
CA TYR A 90 12.40 -9.07 4.57
C TYR A 90 11.03 -8.66 5.09
N LEU A 91 10.99 -7.68 6.00
CA LEU A 91 9.78 -7.23 6.67
C LEU A 91 9.24 -5.99 5.95
N SER A 92 7.96 -5.98 5.56
CA SER A 92 7.27 -4.80 5.05
C SER A 92 6.21 -4.35 6.04
N ILE A 93 6.24 -3.08 6.44
CA ILE A 93 5.31 -2.50 7.41
C ILE A 93 4.60 -1.31 6.77
N ASP A 94 3.28 -1.30 6.88
CA ASP A 94 2.44 -0.19 6.44
C ASP A 94 1.19 -0.12 7.33
N ALA A 95 0.55 1.03 7.31
CA ALA A 95 -0.64 1.29 8.08
C ALA A 95 -1.75 1.86 7.22
N ARG A 96 -2.97 1.49 7.57
CA ARG A 96 -4.16 2.09 6.99
C ARG A 96 -5.01 2.78 8.03
N TRP A 97 -5.72 3.79 7.57
CA TRP A 97 -6.63 4.57 8.38
C TRP A 97 -8.07 4.26 8.01
N THR A 98 -8.99 4.40 8.96
CA THR A 98 -10.43 4.34 8.67
C THR A 98 -10.92 5.63 8.04
N HIS A 99 -10.26 6.76 8.33
CA HIS A 99 -10.55 8.05 7.71
C HIS A 99 -9.26 8.82 7.38
N ARG A 100 -9.28 9.66 6.34
CA ARG A 100 -8.09 10.40 5.87
C ARG A 100 -7.60 11.47 6.86
N ARG A 101 -8.50 12.03 7.66
CA ARG A 101 -8.21 13.11 8.63
C ARG A 101 -8.76 12.73 10.01
N ASN A 102 -8.00 12.92 11.09
CA ASN A 102 -8.44 12.61 12.46
C ASN A 102 -9.06 11.21 12.59
N SER A 103 -8.35 10.22 12.04
CA SER A 103 -8.87 8.87 11.94
C SER A 103 -9.12 8.27 13.34
N PRO A 104 -10.30 7.70 13.60
CA PRO A 104 -10.59 7.06 14.88
C PRO A 104 -9.86 5.72 15.06
N SER A 105 -9.40 5.11 13.97
CA SER A 105 -8.73 3.82 13.98
C SER A 105 -7.59 3.77 12.96
N CYS A 106 -6.57 2.98 13.29
CA CYS A 106 -5.42 2.68 12.45
C CYS A 106 -5.17 1.18 12.50
N THR A 107 -5.02 0.52 11.36
CA THR A 107 -4.58 -0.88 11.30
C THR A 107 -3.17 -0.91 10.75
N VAL A 108 -2.22 -1.39 11.55
CA VAL A 108 -0.83 -1.57 11.15
C VAL A 108 -0.62 -3.03 10.82
N THR A 109 -0.02 -3.29 9.66
CA THR A 109 0.22 -4.64 9.14
C THR A 109 1.69 -4.84 8.86
N ALA A 110 2.17 -6.02 9.22
CA ALA A 110 3.51 -6.47 8.92
C ALA A 110 3.43 -7.76 8.11
N LEU A 111 4.02 -7.72 6.92
CA LEU A 111 4.11 -8.84 6.00
C LEU A 111 5.56 -9.16 5.69
N ASP A 112 5.79 -10.40 5.28
CA ASP A 112 7.02 -10.78 4.60
C ASP A 112 6.99 -10.23 3.16
N ALA A 113 7.98 -9.42 2.81
CA ALA A 113 8.07 -8.78 1.51
C ALA A 113 8.33 -9.77 0.36
N VAL A 114 8.84 -10.97 0.63
CA VAL A 114 9.09 -12.02 -0.36
C VAL A 114 7.93 -13.01 -0.41
N THR A 115 7.60 -13.64 0.72
CA THR A 115 6.54 -14.68 0.76
C THR A 115 5.13 -14.11 0.73
N LYS A 116 4.99 -12.78 0.90
CA LYS A 116 3.73 -12.03 0.95
C LYS A 116 2.78 -12.49 2.08
N ARG A 117 3.32 -13.21 3.07
CA ARG A 117 2.54 -13.73 4.20
C ARG A 117 2.47 -12.72 5.32
N VAL A 118 1.32 -12.64 5.98
CA VAL A 118 1.13 -11.77 7.16
C VAL A 118 1.85 -12.37 8.36
N LEU A 119 2.67 -11.55 9.03
CA LEU A 119 3.43 -11.91 10.23
C LEU A 119 2.80 -11.35 11.49
N ALA A 120 2.23 -10.15 11.38
CA ALA A 120 1.46 -9.49 12.44
C ALA A 120 0.47 -8.48 11.85
N CYS A 121 -0.63 -8.25 12.57
CA CYS A 121 -1.64 -7.25 12.23
C CYS A 121 -2.28 -6.76 13.52
N VAL A 122 -2.30 -5.44 13.71
CA VAL A 122 -2.76 -4.79 14.94
C VAL A 122 -3.70 -3.64 14.59
N ASN A 123 -4.87 -3.63 15.22
CA ASN A 123 -5.80 -2.50 15.17
C ASN A 123 -5.57 -1.60 16.38
N ILE A 124 -5.34 -0.32 16.15
CA ILE A 124 -5.25 0.74 17.15
C ILE A 124 -6.52 1.58 17.04
N ASN A 125 -7.24 1.75 18.14
CA ASN A 125 -8.48 2.52 18.22
C ASN A 125 -8.31 3.64 19.23
N HIS A 126 -8.73 4.86 18.86
CA HIS A 126 -8.76 6.01 19.76
C HIS A 126 -9.74 5.79 20.91
N ILE A 127 -9.35 6.25 22.10
CA ILE A 127 -10.21 6.39 23.27
C ILE A 127 -11.23 7.50 23.01
N GLY A 128 -12.51 7.22 23.30
CA GLY A 128 -13.65 8.12 23.10
C GLY A 128 -14.61 7.66 21.99
N GLY A 129 -15.85 8.19 22.02
CA GLY A 129 -16.97 7.65 21.24
C GLY A 129 -17.33 6.23 21.69
N ASN A 130 -18.50 5.69 21.31
CA ASN A 130 -18.92 4.31 21.66
C ASN A 130 -18.10 3.23 20.92
N ARG A 131 -16.75 3.34 20.93
CA ARG A 131 -15.81 2.52 20.18
C ARG A 131 -15.36 1.35 21.04
N GLN A 132 -15.52 0.15 20.50
CA GLN A 132 -15.06 -1.07 21.16
C GLN A 132 -13.54 -1.20 21.07
N HIS A 133 -12.91 -1.74 22.13
CA HIS A 133 -11.47 -2.00 22.20
C HIS A 133 -10.58 -0.75 21.98
N ALA A 134 -11.03 0.41 22.45
CA ALA A 134 -10.24 1.63 22.42
C ALA A 134 -9.04 1.56 23.37
N GLN A 135 -7.84 1.92 22.88
CA GLN A 135 -6.59 1.67 23.58
C GLN A 135 -5.52 2.75 23.37
N TYR A 136 -5.88 3.87 22.73
CA TYR A 136 -4.93 4.91 22.37
C TYR A 136 -5.47 6.31 22.65
N SER A 137 -4.74 7.09 23.46
CA SER A 137 -5.07 8.47 23.86
C SER A 137 -4.20 9.53 23.18
N GLY A 138 -3.16 9.15 22.43
CA GLY A 138 -2.25 10.09 21.77
C GLY A 138 -2.84 10.71 20.50
N ALA A 139 -2.04 11.50 19.77
CA ALA A 139 -2.46 12.09 18.50
C ALA A 139 -2.64 11.02 17.40
N SER A 140 -3.65 11.18 16.54
CA SER A 140 -3.97 10.21 15.47
C SER A 140 -2.77 9.91 14.60
N ASN A 141 -2.05 10.93 14.14
CA ASN A 141 -0.82 10.81 13.33
C ASN A 141 0.36 10.05 13.98
N ASN A 142 0.24 9.57 15.22
CA ASN A 142 1.24 8.74 15.92
C ASN A 142 0.75 7.29 16.13
N MET A 143 -0.48 6.94 15.73
CA MET A 143 -1.02 5.58 15.91
C MET A 143 -0.27 4.53 15.10
N GLU A 144 0.26 4.90 13.92
CA GLU A 144 1.10 4.00 13.13
C GLU A 144 2.35 3.60 13.94
N SER A 145 3.07 4.57 14.50
CA SER A 145 4.25 4.30 15.33
C SER A 145 3.90 3.48 16.58
N ALA A 146 2.73 3.72 17.19
CA ALA A 146 2.23 2.92 18.30
C ALA A 146 1.94 1.46 17.88
N GLY A 147 1.30 1.24 16.74
CA GLY A 147 1.04 -0.09 16.20
C GLY A 147 2.32 -0.81 15.76
N THR A 148 3.25 -0.10 15.13
CA THR A 148 4.59 -0.60 14.78
C THR A 148 5.34 -1.08 16.03
N ARG A 149 5.29 -0.33 17.14
CA ARG A 149 5.87 -0.78 18.42
C ARG A 149 5.26 -2.10 18.89
N ILE A 150 3.94 -2.26 18.80
CA ILE A 150 3.27 -3.52 19.20
C ILE A 150 3.69 -4.67 18.28
N ILE A 151 3.78 -4.44 16.97
CA ILE A 151 4.28 -5.42 16.00
C ILE A 151 5.70 -5.86 16.36
N LEU A 152 6.62 -4.93 16.59
CA LEU A 152 8.01 -5.27 16.93
C LEU A 152 8.11 -6.02 18.26
N LYS A 153 7.29 -5.69 19.27
CA LYS A 153 7.18 -6.48 20.50
C LYS A 153 6.72 -7.90 20.23
N GLN A 154 5.74 -8.11 19.35
CA GLN A 154 5.30 -9.45 18.95
C GLN A 154 6.41 -10.20 18.23
N LEU A 155 7.04 -9.59 17.23
CA LEU A 155 8.14 -10.22 16.48
C LEU A 155 9.32 -10.60 17.38
N LYS A 156 9.66 -9.75 18.36
CA LYS A 156 10.67 -10.05 19.39
C LYS A 156 10.23 -11.23 20.25
N LYS A 157 8.98 -11.25 20.75
CA LYS A 157 8.44 -12.36 21.55
C LYS A 157 8.49 -13.71 20.81
N TYR A 158 8.26 -13.72 19.50
CA TYR A 158 8.32 -14.92 18.68
C TYR A 158 9.72 -15.22 18.09
N ASN A 159 10.76 -14.50 18.54
CA ASN A 159 12.13 -14.66 18.09
C ASN A 159 12.33 -14.46 16.58
N ILE A 160 11.47 -13.67 15.93
CA ILE A 160 11.53 -13.36 14.49
C ILE A 160 12.38 -12.12 14.22
N LEU A 161 12.40 -11.17 15.16
CA LEU A 161 13.07 -9.88 14.95
C LEU A 161 14.57 -10.02 14.69
N LYS A 162 15.22 -11.04 15.24
CA LYS A 162 16.64 -11.35 15.03
C LYS A 162 16.96 -11.83 13.61
N ASP A 163 15.97 -12.32 12.88
CA ASP A 163 16.13 -12.87 11.53
C ASP A 163 15.82 -11.81 10.46
N VAL A 164 15.45 -10.59 10.87
CA VAL A 164 15.13 -9.48 9.96
C VAL A 164 16.42 -8.93 9.33
N LYS A 165 16.42 -8.87 7.99
CA LYS A 165 17.47 -8.29 7.15
C LYS A 165 17.13 -6.87 6.70
N GLU A 166 15.86 -6.62 6.38
CA GLU A 166 15.37 -5.30 5.99
C GLU A 166 13.98 -5.03 6.56
N ILE A 167 13.70 -3.76 6.86
CA ILE A 167 12.39 -3.25 7.20
C ILE A 167 12.00 -2.20 6.16
N ILE A 168 11.11 -2.59 5.25
CA ILE A 168 10.62 -1.80 4.12
C ILE A 168 9.40 -1.02 4.56
N LYS A 169 9.42 0.29 4.33
CA LYS A 169 8.32 1.19 4.68
C LYS A 169 8.37 2.49 3.90
N ASP A 170 7.30 3.24 4.07
CA ASP A 170 7.21 4.62 3.60
C ASP A 170 8.13 5.54 4.43
N ARG A 171 8.48 6.68 3.82
CA ARG A 171 9.29 7.71 4.46
C ARG A 171 8.44 8.57 5.40
N ASP A 172 8.13 8.03 6.58
CA ASP A 172 7.66 8.80 7.74
C ASP A 172 8.77 8.93 8.80
N ASN A 173 9.02 10.18 9.23
CA ASN A 173 10.02 10.57 10.22
C ASN A 173 9.75 9.98 11.61
N LYS A 174 8.50 9.62 11.93
CA LYS A 174 8.11 9.25 13.31
C LYS A 174 8.50 7.84 13.72
N SER A 175 8.48 6.91 12.78
CA SER A 175 8.76 5.49 13.05
C SER A 175 10.23 5.19 13.32
N VAL A 176 11.15 6.10 12.94
CA VAL A 176 12.60 5.95 13.19
C VAL A 176 12.91 5.81 14.68
N SER A 177 12.23 6.57 15.53
CA SER A 177 12.39 6.50 16.98
C SER A 177 12.05 5.11 17.53
N VAL A 178 11.00 4.48 16.99
CA VAL A 178 10.58 3.13 17.35
C VAL A 178 11.63 2.11 16.90
N PHE A 179 12.18 2.22 15.68
CA PHE A 179 13.23 1.28 15.27
C PHE A 179 14.51 1.40 16.09
N LYS A 180 14.87 2.60 16.53
CA LYS A 180 15.99 2.82 17.45
C LYS A 180 15.76 2.12 18.80
N GLU A 181 14.55 2.22 19.37
CA GLU A 181 14.15 1.53 20.61
C GLU A 181 14.39 0.00 20.55
N PHE A 182 14.25 -0.60 19.37
CA PHE A 182 14.42 -2.03 19.15
C PHE A 182 15.79 -2.40 18.55
N GLY A 183 16.69 -1.43 18.33
CA GLY A 183 18.01 -1.66 17.74
C GLY A 183 18.01 -2.02 16.25
N VAL A 184 16.91 -1.77 15.52
CA VAL A 184 16.72 -2.19 14.12
C VAL A 184 16.67 -1.02 13.12
N SER A 185 17.01 0.21 13.55
CA SER A 185 16.95 1.40 12.69
C SER A 185 17.87 1.35 11.47
N HIS A 186 18.97 0.59 11.54
CA HIS A 186 19.92 0.40 10.45
C HIS A 186 19.37 -0.53 9.33
N LEU A 187 18.37 -1.35 9.66
CA LEU A 187 17.69 -2.26 8.73
C LEU A 187 16.59 -1.55 7.93
N GLU A 188 16.24 -0.31 8.26
CA GLU A 188 15.22 0.43 7.54
C GLU A 188 15.61 0.63 6.07
N ARG A 189 14.68 0.36 5.17
CA ARG A 189 14.75 0.64 3.75
C ARG A 189 13.48 1.33 3.29
N PHE A 190 13.60 2.16 2.25
CA PHE A 190 12.45 2.89 1.72
C PHE A 190 11.77 2.13 0.60
N ASP A 191 10.45 2.26 0.56
CA ASP A 191 9.65 1.74 -0.55
C ASP A 191 10.04 2.38 -1.89
N PRO A 192 10.41 1.58 -2.91
CA PRO A 192 10.84 2.11 -4.21
C PRO A 192 9.73 2.86 -4.96
N GLY A 193 8.48 2.41 -4.84
CA GLY A 193 7.34 3.04 -5.50
C GLY A 193 7.03 4.44 -4.94
N HIS A 194 7.07 4.60 -3.62
CA HIS A 194 6.88 5.89 -2.95
C HIS A 194 8.05 6.83 -3.18
N VAL A 195 9.29 6.34 -3.14
CA VAL A 195 10.46 7.16 -3.46
C VAL A 195 10.42 7.63 -4.90
N SER A 196 10.12 6.74 -5.86
CA SER A 196 9.94 7.10 -7.28
C SER A 196 8.90 8.22 -7.45
N LYS A 197 7.69 8.06 -6.86
CA LYS A 197 6.65 9.09 -6.90
C LYS A 197 7.11 10.42 -6.31
N ASN A 198 7.87 10.40 -5.22
CA ASN A 198 8.37 11.61 -4.57
C ASN A 198 9.42 12.33 -5.43
N ILE A 199 10.36 11.58 -6.01
CA ILE A 199 11.38 12.09 -6.92
C ILE A 199 10.72 12.70 -8.16
N SER A 200 9.79 12.00 -8.83
CA SER A 200 9.10 12.53 -10.02
C SER A 200 8.29 13.80 -9.71
N LYS A 201 7.63 13.87 -8.55
CA LYS A 201 6.93 15.09 -8.10
C LYS A 201 7.88 16.25 -7.85
N ASP A 202 9.02 15.99 -7.20
CA ASP A 202 10.04 17.01 -6.94
C ASP A 202 10.70 17.48 -8.25
N PHE A 203 10.98 16.55 -9.17
CA PHE A 203 11.51 16.87 -10.50
C PHE A 203 10.53 17.72 -11.32
N THR A 204 9.23 17.41 -11.26
CA THR A 204 8.20 18.21 -11.93
C THR A 204 8.18 19.64 -11.39
N LYS A 205 8.33 19.82 -10.08
CA LYS A 205 8.44 21.15 -9.46
C LYS A 205 9.74 21.86 -9.87
N PHE A 206 10.86 21.15 -9.84
CA PHE A 206 12.16 21.66 -10.26
C PHE A 206 12.16 22.12 -11.73
N SER A 207 11.59 21.32 -12.64
CA SER A 207 11.45 21.71 -14.03
C SER A 207 10.48 22.88 -14.21
N ALA A 208 9.44 22.99 -13.38
CA ALA A 208 8.47 24.08 -13.43
C ALA A 208 8.99 25.39 -12.84
N SER A 209 9.93 25.36 -11.87
CA SER A 209 10.59 26.55 -11.35
C SER A 209 11.66 27.08 -12.30
N HIS A 210 12.14 26.26 -13.23
CA HIS A 210 13.16 26.61 -14.23
C HIS A 210 12.58 26.54 -15.66
N LYS A 211 11.46 27.23 -15.91
CA LYS A 211 10.84 27.25 -17.25
C LYS A 211 11.73 27.90 -18.31
N THR A 212 12.51 28.90 -17.92
CA THR A 212 13.50 29.56 -18.76
C THR A 212 14.73 29.80 -17.91
N VAL A 213 15.91 29.48 -18.45
CA VAL A 213 17.18 29.71 -17.78
C VAL A 213 18.05 30.56 -18.70
N GLU A 214 18.62 31.63 -18.15
CA GLU A 214 19.63 32.44 -18.81
C GLU A 214 20.99 31.78 -18.61
N VAL A 215 21.64 31.46 -19.73
CA VAL A 215 22.93 30.78 -19.77
C VAL A 215 23.90 31.66 -20.53
N PHE A 216 25.10 31.87 -19.98
CA PHE A 216 26.17 32.51 -20.73
C PHE A 216 26.75 31.50 -21.73
N ASN A 217 26.73 31.86 -23.01
CA ASN A 217 27.32 31.05 -24.07
C ASN A 217 28.73 31.58 -24.38
N ASP A 218 29.74 30.81 -23.99
CA ASP A 218 31.15 31.17 -24.19
C ASP A 218 31.53 31.37 -25.66
N LYS A 219 30.84 30.68 -26.59
CA LYS A 219 31.11 30.80 -28.04
C LYS A 219 30.56 32.09 -28.62
N THR A 220 29.37 32.50 -28.19
CA THR A 220 28.70 33.69 -28.71
C THR A 220 28.96 34.94 -27.85
N GLN A 221 29.59 34.76 -26.68
CA GLN A 221 29.85 35.80 -25.67
C GLN A 221 28.58 36.56 -25.28
N LYS A 222 27.43 35.86 -25.29
CA LYS A 222 26.10 36.44 -25.03
C LYS A 222 25.32 35.58 -24.05
N ILE A 223 24.38 36.23 -23.37
CA ILE A 223 23.37 35.55 -22.55
C ILE A 223 22.29 35.01 -23.48
N GLU A 224 22.09 33.71 -23.46
CA GLU A 224 21.06 33.00 -24.22
C GLU A 224 19.95 32.52 -23.26
N LYS A 225 18.70 32.69 -23.69
CA LYS A 225 17.52 32.20 -22.96
C LYS A 225 17.18 30.81 -23.45
N ILE A 226 17.39 29.81 -22.61
CA ILE A 226 16.99 28.44 -22.89
C ILE A 226 15.60 28.20 -22.29
N GLU A 227 14.60 28.06 -23.15
CA GLU A 227 13.26 27.68 -22.74
C GLU A 227 13.17 26.17 -22.46
N ARG A 228 12.37 25.79 -21.47
CA ARG A 228 12.10 24.41 -21.05
C ARG A 228 13.37 23.54 -21.01
N PRO A 229 14.39 23.93 -20.24
CA PRO A 229 15.70 23.28 -20.24
C PRO A 229 15.63 21.79 -19.90
N PHE A 230 14.75 21.38 -18.98
CA PHE A 230 14.64 20.01 -18.50
C PHE A 230 13.53 19.18 -19.15
N TRP A 231 12.98 19.65 -20.28
CA TRP A 231 11.89 18.94 -20.95
C TRP A 231 12.34 17.56 -21.47
N GLY A 232 11.45 16.57 -21.35
CA GLY A 232 11.70 15.19 -21.78
C GLY A 232 12.48 14.32 -20.78
N LEU A 233 13.19 14.91 -19.81
CA LEU A 233 14.01 14.15 -18.85
C LEU A 233 13.20 13.27 -17.89
N ASN A 234 11.97 13.65 -17.54
CA ASN A 234 11.23 12.96 -16.47
C ASN A 234 10.99 11.46 -16.75
N ALA A 235 10.70 11.10 -18.00
CA ALA A 235 10.49 9.70 -18.39
C ALA A 235 11.80 8.91 -18.33
N SER A 236 12.87 9.45 -18.93
CA SER A 236 14.21 8.85 -18.92
C SER A 236 14.77 8.70 -17.51
N LEU A 237 14.55 9.70 -16.66
CA LEU A 237 14.93 9.70 -15.24
C LEU A 237 14.17 8.65 -14.44
N SER A 238 12.87 8.50 -14.71
CA SER A 238 12.06 7.48 -14.05
C SER A 238 12.55 6.08 -14.40
N MET A 239 12.89 5.81 -15.67
CA MET A 239 13.47 4.52 -16.07
C MET A 239 14.84 4.27 -15.42
N TRP A 240 15.73 5.27 -15.46
CA TRP A 240 17.05 5.19 -14.83
C TRP A 240 16.96 4.90 -13.32
N LEU A 241 16.03 5.58 -12.64
CA LEU A 241 15.79 5.38 -11.22
C LEU A 241 15.37 3.94 -10.90
N TRP A 242 14.52 3.32 -11.72
CA TRP A 242 14.14 1.92 -11.54
C TRP A 242 15.32 0.96 -11.77
N SER A 243 16.21 1.24 -12.72
CA SER A 243 17.46 0.49 -12.86
C SER A 243 18.35 0.63 -11.62
N CYS A 244 18.42 1.82 -11.01
CA CYS A 244 19.12 2.01 -9.75
C CYS A 244 18.48 1.18 -8.62
N PHE A 245 17.16 1.16 -8.52
CA PHE A 245 16.47 0.39 -7.47
C PHE A 245 16.63 -1.12 -7.61
N ALA A 246 16.87 -1.64 -8.82
CA ALA A 246 17.16 -3.05 -9.05
C ALA A 246 18.57 -3.46 -8.58
N GLU A 247 19.52 -2.53 -8.49
CA GLU A 247 20.88 -2.81 -8.06
C GLU A 247 20.94 -3.04 -6.54
N GLU A 248 21.36 -4.23 -6.10
CA GLU A 248 21.45 -4.60 -4.69
C GLU A 248 22.65 -3.96 -3.98
N ASN A 249 23.75 -3.73 -4.71
CA ASN A 249 24.95 -3.11 -4.15
C ASN A 249 24.72 -1.60 -3.98
N ILE A 250 24.72 -1.13 -2.73
CA ILE A 250 24.42 0.27 -2.38
C ILE A 250 25.42 1.24 -3.00
N ASP A 251 26.72 0.92 -3.01
CA ASP A 251 27.76 1.80 -3.56
C ASP A 251 27.62 1.91 -5.08
N LYS A 252 27.36 0.78 -5.75
CA LYS A 252 27.12 0.75 -7.19
C LYS A 252 25.85 1.51 -7.55
N ARG A 253 24.75 1.28 -6.83
CA ARG A 253 23.49 2.04 -6.99
C ARG A 253 23.71 3.54 -6.83
N THR A 254 24.45 3.93 -5.80
CA THR A 254 24.75 5.34 -5.50
C THR A 254 25.49 5.98 -6.67
N LYS A 255 26.54 5.32 -7.16
CA LYS A 255 27.30 5.76 -8.34
C LYS A 255 26.43 5.81 -9.60
N MET A 256 25.57 4.81 -9.83
CA MET A 256 24.62 4.82 -10.95
C MET A 256 23.70 6.03 -10.89
N TRP A 257 23.15 6.35 -9.72
CA TRP A 257 22.28 7.51 -9.56
C TRP A 257 23.01 8.83 -9.84
N GLU A 258 24.18 9.02 -9.23
CA GLU A 258 24.99 10.24 -9.43
C GLU A 258 25.47 10.40 -10.87
N ASN A 259 25.71 9.28 -11.57
CA ASN A 259 26.13 9.26 -12.96
C ASN A 259 25.03 9.64 -13.96
N CYS A 260 23.75 9.78 -13.55
CA CYS A 260 22.67 9.99 -14.51
C CYS A 260 22.85 11.27 -15.35
N VAL A 261 23.48 12.31 -14.78
CA VAL A 261 23.74 13.57 -15.49
C VAL A 261 24.71 13.36 -16.65
N TYR A 262 25.84 12.68 -16.39
CA TYR A 262 26.83 12.36 -17.41
C TYR A 262 26.26 11.45 -18.49
N HIS A 263 25.46 10.45 -18.09
CA HIS A 263 24.76 9.57 -19.02
C HIS A 263 23.86 10.36 -19.99
N TYR A 264 23.08 11.33 -19.48
CA TYR A 264 22.20 12.13 -20.33
C TYR A 264 22.92 13.10 -21.25
N VAL A 265 24.18 13.46 -20.98
CA VAL A 265 24.98 14.28 -21.91
C VAL A 265 25.89 13.44 -22.82
N GLY A 266 25.65 12.13 -22.89
CA GLY A 266 26.38 11.20 -23.77
C GLY A 266 27.73 10.74 -23.23
N ASN A 267 28.08 11.09 -21.99
CA ASN A 267 29.30 10.57 -21.35
C ASN A 267 28.99 9.24 -20.64
N HIS A 268 29.33 8.14 -21.32
CA HIS A 268 29.10 6.78 -20.84
C HIS A 268 30.30 6.17 -20.08
N SER A 269 31.32 6.97 -19.73
CA SER A 269 32.55 6.46 -19.10
C SER A 269 32.34 5.75 -17.76
N PHE A 270 31.21 6.01 -17.10
CA PHE A 270 30.83 5.40 -15.82
C PHE A 270 29.59 4.51 -15.94
N CYS A 271 29.16 4.19 -17.16
CA CYS A 271 28.08 3.24 -17.43
C CYS A 271 28.63 1.83 -17.57
N GLU A 272 27.81 0.83 -17.26
CA GLU A 272 28.10 -0.53 -17.72
C GLU A 272 28.08 -0.57 -19.26
N PRO A 273 28.92 -1.41 -19.90
CA PRO A 273 28.94 -1.54 -21.35
C PRO A 273 27.55 -1.87 -21.90
N HIS A 274 27.07 -1.05 -22.84
CA HIS A 274 25.77 -1.24 -23.46
C HIS A 274 25.77 -0.83 -24.94
N ASN A 275 25.02 -1.57 -25.76
CA ASN A 275 25.02 -1.40 -27.22
C ASN A 275 23.74 -0.72 -27.76
N TYR A 276 22.86 -0.22 -26.88
CA TYR A 276 21.63 0.46 -27.28
C TYR A 276 21.81 1.99 -27.31
N LYS A 277 21.03 2.65 -28.17
CA LYS A 277 21.00 4.12 -28.23
C LYS A 277 20.32 4.67 -26.97
N CYS A 278 21.05 5.51 -26.23
CA CYS A 278 20.56 6.14 -25.02
C CYS A 278 19.84 7.45 -25.32
N PHE A 279 18.98 7.89 -24.38
CA PHE A 279 18.39 9.22 -24.45
C PHE A 279 19.46 10.28 -24.17
N GLU A 280 19.59 11.26 -25.07
CA GLU A 280 20.55 12.36 -24.93
C GLU A 280 19.82 13.69 -24.73
N TRP A 281 20.14 14.36 -23.62
CA TRP A 281 19.64 15.66 -23.25
C TRP A 281 20.44 16.76 -23.94
N GLN A 282 20.08 17.04 -25.19
CA GLN A 282 20.76 18.01 -26.06
C GLN A 282 21.01 19.38 -25.43
N LYS A 283 20.08 19.88 -24.61
CA LYS A 283 20.25 21.18 -23.93
C LYS A 283 21.34 21.13 -22.87
N GLY A 284 21.47 20.00 -22.17
CA GLY A 284 22.55 19.76 -21.21
C GLY A 284 23.91 19.63 -21.89
N VAL A 285 23.99 18.95 -23.04
CA VAL A 285 25.24 18.82 -23.82
C VAL A 285 25.84 20.20 -24.13
N ASN A 286 24.99 21.17 -24.43
CA ASN A 286 25.41 22.52 -24.83
C ASN A 286 25.56 23.51 -23.67
N SER A 287 25.28 23.11 -22.42
CA SER A 287 25.33 24.02 -21.27
C SER A 287 25.79 23.33 -19.99
N ILE A 288 27.01 23.66 -19.56
CA ILE A 288 27.56 23.20 -18.29
C ILE A 288 26.74 23.70 -17.08
N GLN A 289 26.20 24.92 -17.17
CA GLN A 289 25.33 25.48 -16.12
C GLN A 289 24.08 24.62 -15.92
N LEU A 290 23.43 24.17 -17.00
CA LEU A 290 22.28 23.26 -16.89
C LEU A 290 22.68 21.91 -16.29
N GLN A 291 23.86 21.39 -16.64
CA GLN A 291 24.38 20.15 -16.04
C GLN A 291 24.55 20.30 -14.53
N PHE A 292 25.14 21.40 -14.05
CA PHE A 292 25.30 21.67 -12.61
C PHE A 292 23.94 21.76 -11.89
N MET A 293 22.95 22.45 -12.48
CA MET A 293 21.62 22.54 -11.89
C MET A 293 20.96 21.16 -11.74
N LEU A 294 21.10 20.28 -12.74
CA LEU A 294 20.59 18.92 -12.64
C LEU A 294 21.40 18.09 -11.64
N TYR A 295 22.72 18.26 -11.62
CA TYR A 295 23.63 17.58 -10.69
C TYR A 295 23.29 17.87 -9.23
N ASP A 296 23.08 19.14 -8.87
CA ASP A 296 22.68 19.55 -7.52
C ASP A 296 21.33 18.93 -7.12
N TRP A 297 20.38 18.91 -8.06
CA TRP A 297 19.09 18.28 -7.85
C TRP A 297 19.21 16.76 -7.66
N VAL A 298 20.07 16.08 -8.42
CA VAL A 298 20.36 14.64 -8.27
C VAL A 298 21.00 14.35 -6.92
N HIS A 299 22.00 15.13 -6.51
CA HIS A 299 22.75 14.96 -5.27
C HIS A 299 21.89 15.11 -4.02
N LYS A 300 20.89 16.01 -4.06
CA LYS A 300 19.87 16.13 -3.00
C LYS A 300 19.17 14.79 -2.71
N TRP A 301 18.99 13.94 -3.71
CA TRP A 301 18.26 12.67 -3.59
C TRP A 301 19.15 11.44 -3.34
N THR A 302 20.46 11.55 -3.53
CA THR A 302 21.42 10.45 -3.35
C THR A 302 21.25 9.71 -2.01
N PRO A 303 21.19 10.38 -0.84
CA PRO A 303 21.07 9.67 0.45
C PRO A 303 19.78 8.86 0.60
N ILE A 304 18.75 9.21 -0.18
CA ILE A 304 17.46 8.51 -0.15
C ILE A 304 17.50 7.32 -1.10
N VAL A 305 18.03 7.50 -2.33
CA VAL A 305 18.16 6.45 -3.34
C VAL A 305 19.03 5.29 -2.83
N SER A 306 20.12 5.59 -2.12
CA SER A 306 20.99 4.58 -1.53
C SER A 306 20.28 3.70 -0.47
N LYS A 307 19.21 4.21 0.16
CA LYS A 307 18.46 3.50 1.21
C LYS A 307 17.19 2.80 0.71
N VAL A 308 16.90 2.82 -0.59
CA VAL A 308 15.73 2.12 -1.17
C VAL A 308 15.89 0.60 -1.06
N SER A 309 14.80 -0.16 -0.89
CA SER A 309 14.89 -1.63 -0.98
C SER A 309 14.92 -2.08 -2.44
N SER A 310 15.83 -2.99 -2.78
CA SER A 310 15.85 -3.71 -4.07
C SER A 310 15.00 -4.98 -4.05
N ILE A 311 14.60 -5.45 -2.86
CA ILE A 311 13.96 -6.75 -2.67
C ILE A 311 12.43 -6.63 -2.62
N GLY A 312 11.89 -5.55 -2.06
CA GLY A 312 10.46 -5.46 -1.83
C GLY A 312 9.88 -4.06 -1.72
N SER A 313 8.58 -4.02 -1.46
CA SER A 313 7.76 -2.81 -1.38
C SER A 313 6.62 -2.98 -0.36
N THR A 314 5.95 -1.88 -0.01
CA THR A 314 4.74 -1.81 0.80
C THR A 314 3.46 -2.09 0.00
N CYS A 315 3.56 -2.27 -1.33
CA CYS A 315 2.41 -2.52 -2.21
C CYS A 315 1.51 -3.69 -1.76
N MET A 316 2.10 -4.79 -1.27
CA MET A 316 1.30 -5.92 -0.76
C MET A 316 0.63 -5.60 0.57
N ASN A 317 1.22 -4.75 1.40
CA ASN A 317 0.55 -4.23 2.57
C ASN A 317 -0.62 -3.35 2.17
N GLU A 318 -0.46 -2.44 1.21
CA GLU A 318 -1.55 -1.59 0.70
C GLU A 318 -2.71 -2.44 0.15
N ALA A 319 -2.41 -3.49 -0.61
CA ALA A 319 -3.41 -4.42 -1.14
C ALA A 319 -4.15 -5.19 -0.01
N PHE A 320 -3.40 -5.72 0.96
CA PHE A 320 -3.97 -6.39 2.12
C PHE A 320 -4.83 -5.42 2.96
N ASN A 321 -4.32 -4.22 3.21
CA ASN A 321 -4.97 -3.13 3.92
C ASN A 321 -6.30 -2.75 3.24
N SER A 322 -6.32 -2.67 1.91
CA SER A 322 -7.54 -2.46 1.12
C SER A 322 -8.55 -3.60 1.34
N LYS A 323 -8.10 -4.86 1.31
CA LYS A 323 -9.00 -6.02 1.51
C LYS A 323 -9.59 -6.08 2.91
N ILE A 324 -8.80 -5.84 3.95
CA ILE A 324 -9.30 -5.84 5.33
C ILE A 324 -10.32 -4.71 5.58
N ALA A 325 -10.29 -3.64 4.77
CA ALA A 325 -11.26 -2.54 4.85
C ALA A 325 -12.69 -2.93 4.55
N CYS A 326 -12.91 -4.06 3.88
CA CYS A 326 -14.25 -4.58 3.71
C CYS A 326 -14.83 -5.15 5.02
N TYR A 327 -13.99 -5.62 5.94
CA TYR A 327 -14.42 -6.33 7.16
C TYR A 327 -14.53 -5.45 8.40
N LEU A 328 -13.99 -4.23 8.37
CA LEU A 328 -14.10 -3.29 9.47
C LEU A 328 -15.39 -2.50 9.34
N ASP A 329 -16.05 -2.23 10.47
CA ASP A 329 -17.24 -1.37 10.49
C ASP A 329 -16.89 -0.02 9.87
N LYS A 330 -17.56 0.28 8.76
CA LYS A 330 -17.59 1.63 8.20
C LYS A 330 -18.59 2.39 9.06
N SER A 331 -18.12 2.87 10.20
CA SER A 331 -18.87 3.75 11.10
C SER A 331 -19.38 4.96 10.35
#